data_AF-A0A7X8F5M8-F1
#
_entry.id   AF-A0A7X8F5M8-F1
#
_cell.length_a   1.000
_cell.length_b   1.000
_cell.length_c   1.000
_cell.angle_alpha   90.00
_cell.angle_beta   90.00
_cell.angle_gamma   90.00
#
_symmetry.space_group_name_H-M   'P 1'
#
loop_
_entity.id
_entity.type
_entity.pdbx_description
1 polymer ?
#
loop_
_entity_poly.entity_id
_entity_poly.type
_entity_poly.pdbx_seq_one_letter_code
_entity_poly.pdbx_strand_id
1 'polypeptide(L)' 'MLNMIYLWALGTGEIILIALVILLIFGGKKIPELMRGLGKGVSQFKKGMKEVDDEINATMDDLDKK' A
#
# COMPACT_ATOMS: atom_id res chain seq x y z
N MET A 1 32.80 17.06 7.18
CA MET A 1 32.36 15.67 7.48
C MET A 1 31.24 15.63 8.53
N LEU A 2 31.33 16.37 9.65
CA LEU A 2 30.26 16.42 10.66
C LEU A 2 28.93 17.01 10.15
N ASN A 3 28.95 18.04 9.30
CA ASN A 3 27.72 18.65 8.77
C ASN A 3 26.88 17.71 7.89
N MET A 4 27.50 16.70 7.27
CA MET A 4 26.80 15.71 6.46
C MET A 4 26.00 14.72 7.34
N ILE A 5 26.52 14.44 8.54
CA ILE A 5 25.85 13.64 9.57
C ILE A 5 24.65 14.43 10.12
N TYR A 6 24.80 15.73 10.37
CA TYR A 6 23.69 16.57 10.84
C TYR A 6 22.57 16.68 9.81
N LEU A 7 22.87 16.85 8.52
CA LEU A 7 21.84 16.95 7.48
C LEU A 7 21.04 15.63 7.31
N TRP A 8 21.70 14.48 7.45
CA TRP A 8 21.05 13.17 7.51
C TRP A 8 20.27 12.96 8.81
N ALA A 9 20.78 13.46 9.94
CA ALA A 9 20.15 13.32 11.24
C ALA A 9 18.87 14.15 11.37
N LEU A 10 18.82 15.35 10.77
CA LEU A 10 17.69 16.26 10.88
C LEU A 10 16.43 15.80 10.14
N GLY A 11 16.52 14.90 9.16
CA GLY A 11 15.35 14.33 8.49
C GLY A 11 15.14 12.85 8.80
N THR A 12 16.19 12.05 8.65
CA THR A 12 16.09 10.58 8.81
C THR A 12 15.99 10.17 10.27
N GLY A 13 16.64 10.91 11.18
CA GLY A 13 16.60 10.63 12.62
C GLY A 13 15.21 10.84 13.22
N GLU A 14 14.54 11.92 12.85
CA GLU A 14 13.17 12.22 13.29
C GLU A 14 12.18 11.17 12.78
N ILE A 15 12.29 10.76 11.51
CA ILE A 15 11.45 9.71 10.92
C ILE A 15 11.65 8.38 11.67
N ILE A 16 12.89 8.00 11.98
CA ILE A 16 13.18 6.79 12.76
C ILE A 16 12.59 6.87 14.16
N LEU A 17 12.69 8.03 14.82
CA LEU A 17 12.14 8.23 16.16
C LEU A 17 10.61 8.11 16.17
N ILE A 18 9.93 8.73 15.19
CA ILE A 18 8.47 8.62 15.01
C ILE A 18 8.08 7.16 14.72
N ALA A 19 8.80 6.49 13.82
CA ALA A 19 8.56 5.09 13.50
C ALA A 19 8.72 4.21 14.75
N LEU A 20 9.71 4.48 15.60
CA LEU A 20 9.93 3.76 16.86
C LEU A 20 8.79 3.98 17.86
N VAL A 21 8.29 5.21 18.01
CA VAL A 21 7.14 5.51 18.88
C VAL A 21 5.89 4.79 18.39
N ILE A 22 5.61 4.84 17.08
CA ILE A 22 4.50 4.10 16.47
C ILE A 22 4.68 2.58 16.70
N LEU A 23 5.90 2.08 16.55
CA LEU A 23 6.22 0.67 16.77
C LEU A 23 6.03 0.25 18.24
N LEU A 24 6.28 1.13 19.21
CA LEU A 24 6.03 0.86 20.63
C LEU A 24 4.54 0.83 20.96
N ILE A 25 3.75 1.75 20.38
CA ILE A 25 2.30 1.85 20.63
C ILE A 25 1.56 0.70 19.94
N PHE A 26 1.86 0.45 18.67
CA PHE A 26 1.18 -0.58 17.86
C PHE A 26 1.84 -1.95 17.98
N GLY A 27 3.12 -2.03 18.37
CA GLY A 27 3.90 -3.26 18.37
C GLY A 27 4.40 -3.66 16.98
N GLY A 28 5.56 -4.33 16.93
CA GLY A 28 6.19 -4.77 15.68
C GLY A 28 5.40 -5.78 14.83
N LYS A 29 4.36 -6.39 15.39
CA LYS A 29 3.53 -7.38 14.70
C LYS A 29 2.29 -6.78 14.02
N LYS A 30 1.74 -5.66 14.53
CA LYS A 30 0.50 -5.08 13.99
C LYS A 30 0.71 -4.39 12.64
N ILE A 31 1.85 -3.72 12.46
CA ILE A 31 2.20 -3.03 11.20
C ILE A 31 2.23 -4.02 10.00
N PRO A 32 2.96 -5.16 10.06
CA PRO A 32 2.90 -6.20 9.03
C PRO A 32 1.52 -6.85 8.86
N GLU A 33 0.80 -7.07 9.95
CA GLU A 33 -0.53 -7.69 9.92
C GLU A 33 -1.56 -6.80 9.19
N LEU A 34 -1.56 -5.50 9.49
CA LEU A 34 -2.37 -4.49 8.81
C LEU A 34 -2.00 -4.38 7.32
N MET A 35 -0.70 -4.35 6.99
CA MET A 35 -0.25 -4.35 5.59
C MET A 35 -0.70 -5.59 4.83
N ARG A 36 -0.64 -6.78 5.45
CA ARG A 36 -1.12 -8.03 4.83
C ARG A 36 -2.64 -8.01 4.63
N GLY A 37 -3.40 -7.47 5.59
CA GLY A 37 -4.85 -7.30 5.47
C GLY A 37 -5.22 -6.33 4.34
N LEU A 38 -4.64 -5.13 4.35
CA LEU A 38 -4.82 -4.12 3.31
C LEU A 38 -4.41 -4.65 1.93
N GLY A 39 -3.25 -5.30 1.82
CA GLY A 39 -2.74 -5.85 0.57
C GLY A 39 -3.65 -6.92 -0.03
N LYS A 40 -4.24 -7.78 0.81
CA LYS A 40 -5.27 -8.74 0.37
C LYS A 40 -6.53 -8.02 -0.11
N GLY A 41 -7.01 -7.02 0.63
CA GLY A 41 -8.18 -6.23 0.25
C GLY A 41 -8.00 -5.52 -1.09
N VAL A 42 -6.88 -4.82 -1.27
CA VAL A 42 -6.53 -4.16 -2.54
C VAL A 42 -6.38 -5.16 -3.69
N SER A 43 -5.79 -6.34 -3.44
CA SER A 43 -5.68 -7.39 -4.45
C SER A 43 -7.03 -7.93 -4.89
N GLN A 44 -7.95 -8.19 -3.96
CA GLN A 44 -9.30 -8.65 -4.28
C GLN A 44 -10.12 -7.57 -4.98
N PHE A 45 -10.00 -6.32 -4.53
CA PHE A 45 -10.64 -5.18 -5.18
C PHE A 45 -10.20 -5.04 -6.64
N LYS A 46 -8.88 -5.13 -6.90
CA LYS A 46 -8.34 -5.07 -8.27
C LYS A 46 -8.83 -6.22 -9.15
N LYS A 47 -8.95 -7.43 -8.59
CA LYS A 47 -9.47 -8.60 -9.32
C LYS A 47 -10.94 -8.43 -9.69
N GLY A 48 -11.77 -8.02 -8.74
CA GLY A 48 -13.19 -7.77 -9.01
C GLY A 48 -13.41 -6.67 -10.05
N MET A 49 -12.62 -5.60 -10.02
CA MET A 49 -12.70 -4.55 -11.03
C MET A 49 -12.34 -5.07 -12.43
N LYS A 50 -11.31 -5.91 -12.54
CA LYS A 50 -10.91 -6.51 -13.83
C LYS A 50 -11.99 -7.45 -14.38
N GLU A 51 -12.61 -8.24 -13.51
CA GLU A 51 -13.67 -9.18 -13.89
C GLU A 51 -14.91 -8.43 -14.42
N VAL A 52 -15.26 -7.30 -13.79
CA VAL A 52 -16.31 -6.39 -14.27
C VAL A 52 -15.94 -5.77 -15.62
N ASP A 53 -14.70 -5.28 -15.79
CA ASP A 53 -14.26 -4.74 -17.08
C ASP A 53 -14.28 -5.79 -18.19
N ASP A 54 -13.83 -7.02 -17.91
CA ASP A 54 -13.83 -8.14 -18.86
C ASP A 54 -15.29 -8.52 -19.26
N GLU A 55 -16.24 -8.51 -18.31
CA GLU A 55 -17.67 -8.79 -18.56
C GLU A 55 -18.37 -7.68 -19.37
N ILE A 56 -18.04 -6.41 -19.09
CA ILE A 56 -18.52 -5.27 -19.87
C ILE A 56 -18.03 -5.35 -21.32
N ASN A 57 -16.74 -5.64 -21.53
CA ASN A 57 -16.17 -5.76 -22.86
C ASN A 57 -16.76 -6.94 -23.65
N ALA A 58 -16.96 -8.10 -23.00
CA ALA A 58 -17.61 -9.25 -23.64
C ALA A 58 -19.05 -8.92 -24.08
N THR A 59 -19.79 -8.18 -23.25
CA THR A 59 -21.15 -7.74 -23.56
C THR A 59 -21.18 -6.74 -24.73
N MET A 60 -20.21 -5.82 -24.79
CA MET A 60 -20.11 -4.86 -25.90
C MET A 60 -19.73 -5.53 -27.23
N ASP A 61 -18.85 -6.53 -27.22
CA ASP A 61 -18.42 -7.26 -28.42
C ASP A 61 -19.57 -8.11 -29.02
N ASP A 62 -20.49 -8.61 -28.19
CA ASP A 62 -21.71 -9.31 -28.61
C ASP A 62 -22.80 -8.35 -29.15
N LEU A 63 -22.81 -7.09 -28.70
CA LEU A 63 -23.73 -6.06 -29.21
C LEU A 63 -23.28 -5.50 -30.57
N ASP A 64 -21.97 -5.41 -30.82
CA ASP A 64 -21.41 -4.94 -32.11
C ASP A 64 -21.50 -6.00 -33.23
N LYS A 65 -21.67 -7.28 -32.88
CA LYS A 65 -21.80 -8.40 -33.84
C LYS A 65 -23.24 -8.69 -34.31
N LYS A 66 -24.24 -8.00 -33.78
CA LYS A 66 -25.66 -8.27 -34.05
C LYS A 66 -26.32 -7.16 -34.86
#